data_AF-A0A917F2R8-F1
#
_entry.id   AF-A0A917F2R8-F1
#
_cell.length_a   1.000
_cell.length_b   1.000
_cell.length_c   1.000
_cell.angle_alpha   90.00
_cell.angle_beta   90.00
_cell.angle_gamma   90.00
#
_symmetry.space_group_name_H-M   'P 1'
#
loop_
_entity.id
_entity.type
_entity.pdbx_description
1 polymer ?
#
loop_
_entity_poly.entity_id
_entity_poly.type
_entity_poly.pdbx_seq_one_letter_code
_entity_poly.pdbx_strand_id
1 'polypeptide(L)' 'MTFVKMNVDENPVTPSSYRVTGIPNLIVFQGGEQVRQIVGARPKSAILKELEEFIG' A
#
# COMPACT_ATOMS: atom_id res chain seq x y z
N MET A 1 2.58 1.93 -13.82
CA MET A 1 2.17 1.72 -12.43
C MET A 1 0.67 1.47 -12.38
N THR A 2 0.24 0.40 -11.71
CA THR A 2 -1.19 0.05 -11.61
C THR A 2 -1.65 0.26 -10.18
N PHE A 3 -2.71 1.04 -9.99
CA PHE A 3 -3.34 1.22 -8.70
C PHE A 3 -4.52 0.26 -8.59
N VAL A 4 -4.54 -0.51 -7.51
CA VAL A 4 -5.64 -1.40 -7.17
C VAL A 4 -6.12 -1.08 -5.76
N LYS A 5 -7.42 -1.23 -5.55
CA LYS A 5 -8.04 -1.15 -4.22
C LYS A 5 -8.47 -2.56 -3.84
N MET A 6 -8.10 -2.97 -2.64
CA MET A 6 -8.58 -4.20 -2.02
C MET A 6 -9.44 -3.84 -0.82
N ASN A 7 -10.62 -4.44 -0.69
CA ASN A 7 -11.44 -4.34 0.51
C ASN A 7 -11.00 -5.40 1.52
N VAL A 8 -10.64 -4.97 2.74
CA VAL A 8 -10.20 -5.84 3.82
C VAL A 8 -11.35 -6.67 4.41
N ASP A 9 -12.58 -6.17 4.33
CA ASP A 9 -13.77 -6.87 4.85
C ASP A 9 -14.11 -8.09 3.97
N GLU A 10 -13.96 -7.95 2.66
CA GLU A 10 -14.19 -9.02 1.69
C GLU A 10 -12.99 -9.99 1.59
N ASN A 11 -11.80 -9.53 1.96
CA ASN A 11 -10.56 -10.29 1.85
C ASN A 11 -9.80 -10.24 3.19
N PRO A 12 -10.20 -11.00 4.22
CA PRO A 12 -9.58 -10.90 5.55
C PRO A 12 -8.19 -11.56 5.66
N VAL A 13 -7.88 -12.51 4.77
CA VAL A 13 -6.62 -13.29 4.81
C VAL A 13 -5.43 -12.46 4.33
N THR A 14 -5.55 -11.84 3.15
CA THR A 14 -4.45 -11.09 2.51
C THR A 14 -3.91 -9.94 3.37
N PRO A 15 -4.74 -9.03 3.93
CA PRO A 15 -4.30 -7.96 4.83
C PRO A 15 -3.62 -8.52 6.08
N SER A 16 -4.12 -9.64 6.62
CA SER A 16 -3.51 -10.30 7.77
C SER A 16 -2.11 -10.81 7.45
N SER A 17 -1.91 -11.41 6.27
CA SER A 17 -0.58 -11.85 5.79
C SER A 17 0.41 -10.68 5.66
N TYR A 18 -0.07 -9.51 5.22
CA TYR A 18 0.75 -8.29 5.11
C TYR A 18 0.75 -7.42 6.39
N ARG A 19 0.30 -7.97 7.52
CA ARG A 19 0.25 -7.28 8.84
C ARG A 19 -0.42 -5.92 8.78
N VAL A 20 -1.51 -5.80 8.00
CA VAL A 20 -2.33 -4.59 7.94
C VAL A 20 -3.08 -4.46 9.27
N THR A 21 -2.58 -3.62 10.16
CA THR A 21 -3.17 -3.38 11.50
C THR A 21 -4.09 -2.16 11.56
N GLY A 22 -4.10 -1.33 10.51
CA GLY A 22 -4.92 -0.13 10.42
C GLY A 22 -5.18 0.28 8.98
N ILE A 23 -6.34 0.89 8.75
CA ILE A 23 -6.76 1.45 7.45
C ILE A 23 -6.81 2.99 7.54
N PRO A 24 -6.51 3.71 6.43
CA PRO A 24 -6.08 3.21 5.13
C PRO A 24 -4.62 2.70 5.16
N ASN A 25 -4.32 1.67 4.36
CA ASN A 25 -2.97 1.10 4.19
C ASN A 25 -2.65 1.00 2.70
N LEU A 26 -1.49 1.53 2.30
CA LEU A 26 -1.00 1.48 0.92
C LEU A 26 0.25 0.60 0.91
N ILE A 27 0.22 -0.46 0.11
CA ILE A 27 1.36 -1.36 -0.07
C ILE A 27 1.82 -1.23 -1.52
N VAL A 28 3.12 -0.99 -1.70
CA VAL A 28 3.76 -0.89 -3.01
C VAL A 28 4.47 -2.20 -3.31
N PHE A 29 4.17 -2.76 -4.47
CA PHE A 29 4.79 -3.99 -4.96
C PHE A 29 5.64 -3.69 -6.20
N GLN A 30 6.86 -4.22 -6.25
CA GLN A 30 7.76 -4.14 -7.39
C GLN A 30 8.41 -5.51 -7.60
N GLY A 31 8.38 -6.03 -8.83
CA GLY A 31 8.95 -7.36 -9.13
C GLY A 31 8.28 -8.54 -8.40
N GLY A 32 7.08 -8.35 -7.85
CA GLY A 32 6.38 -9.36 -7.04
C GLY A 32 6.72 -9.30 -5.54
N GLU A 33 7.60 -8.40 -5.12
CA GLU A 33 7.96 -8.20 -3.71
C GLU A 33 7.38 -6.91 -3.16
N GLN A 34 7.08 -6.91 -1.85
CA GLN A 34 6.68 -5.71 -1.13
C GLN A 34 7.90 -4.81 -0.92
N VAL A 35 7.91 -3.65 -1.56
CA VAL A 35 9.03 -2.69 -1.47
C VAL A 35 8.74 -1.54 -0.53
N ARG A 36 7.47 -1.23 -0.27
CA ARG A 36 7.07 -0.17 0.65
C ARG A 36 5.68 -0.40 1.22
N GLN A 37 5.46 0.09 2.45
CA GLN A 37 4.16 0.06 3.11
C GLN A 37 3.94 1.37 3.86
N ILE A 38 2.80 2.00 3.60
CA ILE A 38 2.39 3.26 4.21
C ILE A 38 1.11 2.99 4.98
N VAL A 39 1.21 3.05 6.31
CA VAL A 39 0.07 2.86 7.20
C VAL A 39 -0.48 4.22 7.62
N GLY A 40 -1.80 4.38 7.51
CA GLY A 40 -2.53 5.57 7.91
C GLY A 40 -2.75 6.58 6.78
N ALA A 41 -3.66 7.52 7.03
CA ALA A 41 -3.97 8.57 6.07
C ALA A 41 -2.83 9.60 6.03
N ARG A 42 -2.23 9.78 4.86
CA ARG A 42 -1.21 10.80 4.60
C ARG A 42 -1.69 11.76 3.50
N PRO A 43 -1.23 13.02 3.51
CA PRO A 43 -1.55 13.96 2.44
C PRO A 43 -0.97 13.48 1.10
N LYS A 44 -1.64 13.85 0.01
CA LYS A 44 -1.26 13.44 -1.36
C LYS A 44 0.20 13.74 -1.67
N SER A 45 0.73 14.88 -1.25
CA SER A 45 2.14 15.26 -1.46
C SER A 45 3.12 14.31 -0.81
N ALA A 46 2.84 13.83 0.41
CA ALA A 46 3.68 12.86 1.10
C ALA A 46 3.65 11.49 0.40
N ILE A 47 2.46 11.05 -0.02
CA ILE A 47 2.31 9.79 -0.77
C ILE A 47 3.07 9.89 -2.11
N LEU A 48 2.92 11.00 -2.85
CA LEU A 48 3.64 11.21 -4.10
C LEU A 48 5.15 11.14 -3.90
N LYS A 49 5.68 11.82 -2.88
CA LYS A 49 7.11 11.78 -2.56
C LYS A 49 7.60 10.38 -2.20
N GLU A 50 6.79 9.59 -1.50
CA GLU A 50 7.14 8.19 -1.19
C GLU A 50 7.07 7.27 -2.42
N LEU A 51 6.19 7.58 -3.37
CA LEU A 51 6.05 6.82 -4.62
C LEU A 51 7.05 7.25 -5.70
N GLU A 52 7.58 8.47 -5.66
CA GLU A 52 8.56 8.99 -6.63
C GLU A 52 9.75 8.04 -6.82
N GLU A 53 10.21 7.40 -5.75
CA GLU A 53 11.29 6.41 -5.79
C GLU A 53 10.98 5.17 -6.66
N PHE A 54 9.71 4.88 -6.93
CA PHE A 54 9.24 3.71 -7.69
C PHE A 54 8.59 4.06 -9.03
N ILE A 55 8.33 5.33 -9.30
CA ILE A 55 7.75 5.81 -10.56
C ILE A 55 8.85 6.20 -11.57
N GLY A 56 10.12 6.17 -11.16
CA GLY A 56 11.29 6.47 -11.99
C GLY A 56 11.52 5.51 -13.14
#